data_AF-A0A7C3YKT7-F1
#
_entry.id   AF-A0A7C3YKT7-F1
#
_cell.length_a   1.000
_cell.length_b   1.000
_cell.length_c   1.000
_cell.angle_alpha   90.00
_cell.angle_beta   90.00
_cell.angle_gamma   90.00
#
_symmetry.space_group_name_H-M   'P 1'
#
loop_
_entity.id
_entity.type
_entity.pdbx_description
1 polymer ?
#
loop_
_entity_poly.entity_id
_entity_poly.type
_entity_poly.pdbx_seq_one_letter_code
_entity_poly.pdbx_strand_id
1 'polypeptide(L)'
;MARFTREMSIFEALAAHPGAREVFERHGMACSLCIGAQSETIEAGAILHQVDPDEVVAELNRLPEPGAGGEEGDARAEGGARGPR
;
A
#
# COMPACT_ATOMS: atom_id res chain seq x y z
N MET A 1 -17.08 6.52 -11.05
CA MET A 1 -15.72 6.93 -11.45
C MET A 1 -14.76 6.03 -10.68
N ALA A 2 -13.90 5.27 -11.36
CA ALA A 2 -12.87 4.49 -10.69
C ALA A 2 -11.76 5.44 -10.24
N ARG A 3 -11.50 5.50 -8.94
CA ARG A 3 -10.46 6.32 -8.30
C ARG A 3 -9.10 5.64 -8.32
N PHE A 4 -9.12 4.31 -8.27
CA PHE A 4 -7.95 3.45 -8.39
C PHE A 4 -8.04 2.65 -9.69
N THR A 5 -6.89 2.41 -10.32
CA THR A 5 -6.75 1.60 -11.53
C THR A 5 -5.61 0.60 -11.37
N ARG A 6 -5.62 -0.50 -12.13
CA ARG A 6 -4.58 -1.54 -12.04
C ARG A 6 -3.18 -1.07 -12.46
N GLU A 7 -3.12 -0.06 -13.33
CA GLU A 7 -1.89 0.50 -13.90
C GLU A 7 -1.20 1.49 -12.96
N MET A 8 -1.91 1.97 -11.92
CA MET A 8 -1.32 2.87 -10.94
C MET A 8 -0.26 2.13 -10.11
N SER A 9 0.75 2.85 -9.68
CA SER A 9 1.74 2.31 -8.75
C SER A 9 1.11 2.06 -7.37
N ILE A 10 1.64 1.08 -6.66
CA ILE A 10 1.26 0.81 -5.27
C ILE A 10 1.54 2.06 -4.41
N PHE A 11 2.63 2.79 -4.68
CA PHE A 11 2.92 4.07 -4.04
C PHE A 11 1.80 5.10 -4.24
N GLU A 12 1.34 5.30 -5.47
CA GLU A 12 0.25 6.24 -5.77
C GLU A 12 -1.04 5.85 -5.06
N ALA A 13 -1.33 4.55 -4.96
CA ALA A 13 -2.51 4.06 -4.26
C ALA A 13 -2.45 4.34 -2.75
N LEU A 14 -1.30 4.08 -2.14
CA LEU A 14 -1.04 4.38 -0.72
C LEU A 14 -1.11 5.89 -0.43
N ALA A 15 -0.57 6.71 -1.34
CA ALA A 15 -0.66 8.17 -1.23
C ALA A 15 -2.09 8.70 -1.43
N ALA A 16 -2.89 8.02 -2.26
CA ALA A 16 -4.27 8.42 -2.53
C ALA A 16 -5.21 8.13 -1.36
N HIS A 17 -4.98 7.10 -0.55
CA HIS A 17 -5.84 6.80 0.59
C HIS A 17 -5.12 5.99 1.69
N PRO A 18 -5.18 6.41 2.98
CA PRO A 18 -4.52 5.68 4.06
C PRO A 18 -5.04 4.24 4.21
N GLY A 19 -6.33 4.02 3.98
CA GLY A 19 -6.95 2.68 3.95
C GLY A 19 -6.52 1.77 2.80
N ALA A 20 -5.78 2.26 1.79
CA ALA A 20 -5.25 1.40 0.73
C ALA A 20 -4.25 0.38 1.28
N ARG A 21 -3.51 0.74 2.33
CA ARG A 21 -2.59 -0.17 3.01
C ARG A 21 -3.29 -1.43 3.50
N GLU A 22 -4.40 -1.27 4.21
CA GLU A 22 -5.14 -2.39 4.79
C GLU A 22 -5.71 -3.30 3.68
N VAL A 23 -6.14 -2.71 2.56
CA VAL A 23 -6.58 -3.49 1.38
C VAL A 23 -5.44 -4.39 0.88
N PHE A 24 -4.25 -3.83 0.62
CA PHE A 24 -3.11 -4.64 0.17
C PHE A 24 -2.73 -5.73 1.18
N GLU A 25 -2.74 -5.43 2.49
CA GLU A 25 -2.46 -6.42 3.54
C GLU A 25 -3.49 -7.57 3.54
N ARG A 26 -4.79 -7.28 3.38
CA ARG A 26 -5.84 -8.32 3.30
C ARG A 26 -5.70 -9.23 2.08
N HIS A 27 -5.18 -8.71 0.98
CA HIS A 27 -4.87 -9.47 -0.21
C HIS A 27 -3.50 -10.17 -0.16
N GLY A 28 -2.78 -10.15 0.97
CA GLY A 28 -1.46 -10.80 1.09
C GLY A 28 -0.34 -10.06 0.36
N MET A 29 -0.58 -8.79 0.01
CA MET A 29 0.37 -7.89 -0.65
C MET A 29 1.08 -6.96 0.35
N ALA A 30 1.27 -7.40 1.60
CA ALA A 30 1.96 -6.58 2.62
C ALA A 30 3.42 -6.26 2.24
N CYS A 31 4.08 -7.15 1.47
CA CYS A 31 5.43 -6.91 0.94
C CYS A 31 5.47 -5.75 -0.05
N SER A 32 4.35 -5.43 -0.70
CA SER A 32 4.22 -4.32 -1.65
C SER A 32 4.39 -2.94 -1.00
N LEU A 33 4.45 -2.89 0.33
CA LEU A 33 4.75 -1.68 1.12
C LEU A 33 6.26 -1.37 1.21
N CYS A 34 7.15 -2.27 0.76
CA CYS A 34 8.58 -1.98 0.73
C CYS A 34 8.93 -0.97 -0.39
N ILE A 35 9.98 -0.17 -0.20
CA ILE A 35 10.36 0.90 -1.16
C ILE A 35 10.54 0.36 -2.59
N GLY A 36 11.08 -0.85 -2.74
CA GLY A 36 11.24 -1.50 -4.04
C GLY A 36 9.91 -1.86 -4.71
N ALA A 37 9.03 -2.54 -3.98
CA ALA A 37 7.75 -3.01 -4.52
C ALA A 37 6.72 -1.89 -4.70
N GLN A 38 6.84 -0.79 -3.95
CA GLN A 38 5.98 0.39 -4.12
C GLN A 38 6.16 1.06 -5.49
N SER A 39 7.27 0.80 -6.19
CA SER A 39 7.51 1.28 -7.55
C SER A 39 6.77 0.46 -8.62
N GLU A 40 6.22 -0.70 -8.25
CA GLU A 40 5.47 -1.56 -9.15
C GLU A 40 4.00 -1.14 -9.24
N THR A 41 3.33 -1.54 -10.32
CA THR A 41 1.89 -1.34 -10.48
C THR A 41 1.11 -2.28 -9.57
N ILE A 42 -0.13 -1.92 -9.24
CA ILE A 42 -1.06 -2.81 -8.51
C ILE A 42 -1.20 -4.13 -9.25
N GLU A 43 -1.30 -4.09 -10.58
CA GLU A 43 -1.39 -5.29 -11.42
C GLU A 43 -0.17 -6.20 -11.29
N ALA A 44 1.04 -5.64 -11.41
CA ALA A 44 2.27 -6.42 -11.31
C ALA A 44 2.42 -7.05 -9.92
N GLY A 45 2.14 -6.27 -8.87
CA GLY A 45 2.16 -6.76 -7.49
C GLY A 45 1.13 -7.87 -7.26
N ALA A 46 -0.11 -7.71 -7.74
CA ALA A 46 -1.15 -8.70 -7.58
C ALA A 46 -0.80 -10.01 -8.30
N ILE A 47 -0.30 -9.94 -9.54
CA ILE A 47 0.13 -11.11 -10.31
C ILE A 47 1.27 -11.86 -9.61
N LEU A 48 2.29 -11.15 -9.12
CA LEU A 48 3.42 -11.74 -8.40
C LEU A 48 2.98 -12.51 -7.16
N HIS A 49 1.94 -12.00 -6.48
CA HIS A 49 1.36 -12.59 -5.29
C HIS A 49 0.17 -13.53 -5.58
N GLN A 50 -0.09 -13.83 -6.87
CA GLN A 50 -1.17 -14.70 -7.33
C GLN A 50 -2.58 -14.27 -6.89
N VAL A 51 -2.82 -12.96 -6.84
CA VAL A 51 -4.10 -12.33 -6.53
C VAL A 51 -4.69 -11.74 -7.82
N ASP A 52 -6.01 -11.71 -7.91
CA ASP A 52 -6.69 -11.03 -9.01
C ASP A 52 -6.55 -9.49 -8.86
N PRO A 53 -5.89 -8.80 -9.80
CA PRO A 53 -5.74 -7.36 -9.75
C PRO A 53 -7.08 -6.61 -9.80
N ASP A 54 -8.10 -7.16 -10.46
CA ASP A 54 -9.42 -6.54 -10.53
C ASP A 54 -10.13 -6.58 -9.16
N GLU A 55 -9.92 -7.64 -8.36
CA GLU A 55 -10.43 -7.72 -6.99
C GLU A 55 -9.79 -6.67 -6.08
N VAL A 56 -8.47 -6.50 -6.16
CA VAL A 56 -7.72 -5.51 -5.38
C VAL A 56 -8.20 -4.10 -5.72
N VAL A 57 -8.30 -3.78 -7.01
CA VAL A 57 -8.78 -2.48 -7.48
C VAL A 57 -10.25 -2.25 -7.10
N ALA A 58 -11.09 -3.27 -7.15
CA ALA A 58 -12.48 -3.16 -6.71
C ALA A 58 -12.57 -2.85 -5.21
N GLU A 59 -11.79 -3.53 -4.38
CA GLU A 59 -11.72 -3.29 -2.93
C GLU A 59 -11.21 -1.88 -2.61
N LEU A 60 -10.15 -1.43 -3.29
CA LEU A 60 -9.63 -0.05 -3.15
C LEU A 60 -10.67 1.01 -3.51
N ASN A 61 -11.46 0.76 -4.56
CA ASN A 61 -12.54 1.66 -4.97
C ASN A 61 -13.77 1.62 -4.04
N ARG A 62 -13.86 0.68 -3.10
CA ARG A 62 -14.89 0.67 -2.04
C ARG A 62 -14.51 1.55 -0.84
N LEU A 63 -13.27 2.01 -0.75
CA LEU A 63 -12.84 2.90 0.31
C LEU A 63 -13.67 4.20 0.27
N PRO A 64 -14.06 4.75 1.43
CA PRO A 64 -14.77 6.02 1.49
C PRO A 64 -13.91 7.15 0.90
N GLU A 65 -14.54 8.29 0.61
CA GLU A 65 -13.75 9.48 0.27
C GLU A 65 -12.76 9.79 1.40
N PRO A 66 -11.55 10.29 1.09
CA PRO A 66 -10.51 10.56 2.08
C PRO A 66 -10.97 11.68 3.02
N GLY A 67 -11.72 11.31 4.05
CA GLY A 67 -12.17 12.16 5.14
C GLY A 67 -11.30 11.93 6.36
N ALA A 68 -10.44 12.91 6.66
CA ALA A 68 -9.74 13.15 7.92
C ALA A 68 -9.84 12.04 8.99
N GLY A 69 -8.90 11.09 8.99
CA GLY A 69 -8.75 10.14 10.09
C GLY A 69 -7.84 8.97 9.73
N GLY A 70 -6.65 8.93 10.32
CA GLY A 70 -5.73 7.79 10.22
C GLY A 70 -4.28 8.20 10.05
N GLU A 71 -3.74 8.95 11.02
CA GLU A 71 -2.30 8.97 11.27
C GLU A 71 -1.89 7.58 11.75
N GLU A 72 -1.04 6.88 11.01
CA GLU A 72 -0.03 6.02 11.61
C GLU A 72 1.15 5.86 10.65
N GLY A 73 2.00 6.89 10.66
CA GLY A 73 3.42 6.66 10.46
C GLY A 73 3.95 5.99 11.72
N ASP A 74 4.21 4.67 11.67
CA ASP A 74 5.15 4.07 12.61
C ASP A 74 6.57 4.37 12.08
N ALA A 75 6.98 5.60 12.35
CA ALA A 75 8.38 5.96 12.49
C ALA A 75 8.89 5.34 13.79
N ARG A 76 9.19 4.04 13.79
CA ARG A 76 10.15 3.49 14.76
C ARG A 76 11.55 3.59 14.19
N ALA A 77 12.10 4.78 14.42
CA ALA A 77 13.53 4.95 14.58
C ALA A 77 14.00 4.07 15.74
N GLU A 78 14.52 2.89 15.44
CA GLU A 78 15.32 2.12 16.41
C GLU A 78 16.70 2.75 16.49
N GLY A 79 16.81 3.78 17.32
CA GLY A 79 18.08 4.21 17.90
C GLY A 79 18.46 3.29 19.06
N GLY A 80 19.56 2.56 18.90
CA GLY A 80 20.28 1.88 19.98
C GLY A 80 21.38 0.99 19.38
N ALA A 81 22.67 1.10 19.69
CA ALA A 81 23.35 1.83 20.73
C ALA A 81 24.87 1.92 20.42
N ARG A 82 25.48 2.98 20.96
CA ARG A 82 26.90 3.14 21.36
C ARG A 82 27.99 3.13 20.28
N GLY A 83 28.49 4.33 19.98
CA GLY A 83 29.92 4.55 20.16
C GLY A 83 30.27 4.73 21.65
N PRO A 84 31.53 4.99 22.03
CA PRO A 84 32.78 4.82 21.29
C PRO A 84 33.66 3.74 21.94
N ARG A 85 34.45 3.00 21.14
CA ARG A 85 35.89 2.69 21.32
C ARG A 85 36.40 2.05 20.04
#